data_AF-X8JS82-F1
#
_entry.id   AF-X8JS82-F1
#
_cell.length_a   1.000
_cell.length_b   1.000
_cell.length_c   1.000
_cell.angle_alpha   90.00
_cell.angle_beta   90.00
_cell.angle_gamma   90.00
#
_symmetry.space_group_name_H-M   'P 1'
#
loop_
_entity.id
_entity.type
_entity.pdbx_description
1 polymer ?
#
loop_
_entity_poly.entity_id
_entity_poly.type
_entity_poly.pdbx_seq_one_letter_code
_entity_poly.pdbx_strand_id
1 'polypeptide(L)' 'MLLSHLGHHAPAQRINNAVDEVLREGQFLTPDLGGKSTTAEVTNAILKKI' A
#
# COMPACT_ATOMS: atom_id res chain seq x y z
N MET A 1 2.27 -10.39 -6.21
CA MET A 1 3.56 -11.06 -6.50
C MET A 1 4.21 -11.57 -5.20
N LEU A 2 5.19 -12.49 -5.30
CA LEU A 2 5.62 -13.49 -4.29
C LEU A 2 4.47 -14.28 -3.66
N LEU A 3 3.64 -13.65 -2.82
CA LEU A 3 2.50 -14.28 -2.17
C LEU A 3 1.59 -14.97 -3.19
N SER A 4 1.25 -14.28 -4.29
CA SER A 4 0.45 -14.87 -5.38
C SER A 4 1.15 -16.06 -6.06
N HIS A 5 2.49 -16.07 -6.14
CA HIS A 5 3.27 -17.17 -6.73
C HIS A 5 3.34 -18.38 -5.80
N LEU A 6 3.31 -18.15 -4.49
CA LEU A 6 3.24 -19.17 -3.45
C LEU A 6 1.80 -19.67 -3.19
N GLY A 7 0.82 -19.25 -3.99
CA GLY A 7 -0.60 -19.64 -3.84
C GLY A 7 -1.39 -18.84 -2.79
N HIS A 8 -0.76 -17.85 -2.15
CA HIS A 8 -1.40 -16.96 -1.16
C HIS A 8 -2.15 -15.79 -1.84
N HIS A 9 -3.18 -16.10 -2.64
CA HIS A 9 -3.90 -15.10 -3.43
C HIS A 9 -4.68 -14.09 -2.59
N ALA A 10 -5.44 -14.54 -1.58
CA ALA A 10 -6.24 -13.67 -0.73
C ALA A 10 -5.42 -12.60 0.02
N PRO A 11 -4.34 -12.94 0.76
CA PRO A 11 -3.53 -11.92 1.41
C PRO A 11 -2.79 -11.03 0.41
N ALA A 12 -2.36 -11.56 -0.74
CA ALA A 12 -1.76 -10.74 -1.80
C ALA A 12 -2.75 -9.67 -2.31
N GLN A 13 -4.00 -10.06 -2.56
CA GLN A 13 -5.04 -9.15 -3.02
C GLN A 13 -5.38 -8.11 -1.95
N ARG A 14 -5.49 -8.50 -0.68
CA ARG A 14 -5.73 -7.58 0.44
C ARG A 14 -4.65 -6.49 0.53
N ILE A 15 -3.37 -6.88 0.45
CA ILE A 15 -2.26 -5.93 0.49
C ILE A 15 -2.28 -5.00 -0.73
N ASN A 16 -2.47 -5.55 -1.94
CA ASN A 16 -2.51 -4.74 -3.15
C ASN A 16 -3.66 -3.72 -3.11
N ASN A 17 -4.86 -4.14 -2.71
CA ASN A 17 -6.01 -3.26 -2.60
C ASN A 17 -5.75 -2.11 -1.60
N ALA A 18 -5.15 -2.42 -0.45
CA ALA A 18 -4.81 -1.42 0.56
C ALA A 18 -3.80 -0.38 0.03
N VAL A 19 -2.78 -0.83 -0.71
CA VAL A 19 -1.82 0.05 -1.37
C VAL A 19 -2.51 0.92 -2.42
N ASP A 20 -3.31 0.32 -3.30
CA ASP A 20 -4.04 1.03 -4.36
C ASP A 20 -4.98 2.09 -3.79
N GLU A 21 -5.64 1.81 -2.66
CA GLU A 21 -6.53 2.76 -2.00
C GLU A 21 -5.76 3.98 -1.46
N VAL A 22 -4.63 3.77 -0.77
CA VAL A 22 -3.79 4.87 -0.27
C VAL A 22 -3.27 5.73 -1.42
N LEU A 23 -2.84 5.10 -2.51
CA LEU A 23 -2.37 5.82 -3.71
C LEU A 23 -3.50 6.61 -4.37
N ARG A 24 -4.71 6.06 -4.43
CA ARG A 24 -5.89 6.74 -5.00
C ARG A 24 -6.34 7.93 -4.15
N GLU A 25 -6.24 7.83 -2.84
CA GLU A 25 -6.54 8.94 -1.92
C GLU A 25 -5.53 10.08 -2.04
N GLY A 26 -4.26 9.77 -2.31
CA GLY A 26 -3.20 10.76 -2.52
C GLY A 26 -2.81 11.58 -1.28
N GLN A 27 -3.32 11.24 -0.10
CA GLN A 27 -3.04 11.96 1.15
C GLN A 27 -1.67 11.63 1.75
N PHE A 28 -1.25 10.36 1.65
CA PHE A 28 0.03 9.86 2.15
C PHE A 28 0.88 9.37 0.98
N LEU A 29 1.65 10.28 0.39
CA LEU A 29 2.52 10.01 -0.75
C LEU A 29 3.97 10.33 -0.38
N THR A 30 4.89 9.46 -0.79
CA THR A 30 6.33 9.70 -0.66
C THR A 30 6.81 10.78 -1.64
N PRO A 31 8.01 11.38 -1.41
CA PRO A 31 8.52 12.46 -2.27
C PRO A 31 8.69 12.08 -3.74
N ASP A 32 9.00 10.83 -4.05
CA ASP A 32 9.11 10.32 -5.43
C ASP A 32 7.77 10.31 -6.18
N LEU A 33 6.65 10.28 -5.44
CA LEU A 33 5.29 10.40 -5.97
C LEU A 33 4.72 11.82 -5.86
N GLY A 34 5.56 12.82 -5.57
CA GLY A 34 5.16 14.22 -5.43
C GLY A 34 4.52 14.58 -4.08
N GLY A 35 4.58 13.68 -3.10
CA GLY A 35 4.12 13.92 -1.74
C GLY A 35 5.21 14.43 -0.79
N LYS A 36 4.91 14.38 0.50
CA LYS A 36 5.84 14.78 1.59
C LYS A 36 5.94 13.74 2.70
N SER A 37 5.21 12.64 2.59
CA SER A 37 5.13 11.61 3.62
C SER A 37 6.39 10.75 3.63
N THR A 38 6.76 10.30 4.82
CA THR A 38 7.83 9.35 5.06
C THR A 38 7.37 7.92 4.77
N THR A 39 8.34 7.00 4.61
CA THR A 39 8.07 5.57 4.49
C THR A 39 7.19 5.03 5.62
N ALA A 40 7.42 5.50 6.85
CA ALA A 40 6.65 5.08 8.03
C ALA A 40 5.19 5.56 7.97
N GLU A 41 4.97 6.80 7.53
CA GLU A 41 3.61 7.36 7.39
C GLU A 41 2.81 6.65 6.30
N VAL A 42 3.42 6.39 5.13
CA VAL A 42 2.75 5.63 4.06
C VAL A 42 2.49 4.18 4.50
N THR A 43 3.44 3.53 5.18
CA THR A 43 3.24 2.19 5.75
C THR A 43 2.06 2.16 6.73
N ASN A 44 2.00 3.14 7.64
CA ASN A 44 0.89 3.25 8.59
C ASN A 44 -0.45 3.51 7.90
N ALA A 45 -0.47 4.28 6.82
CA ALA A 45 -1.68 4.48 6.03
C ALA A 45 -2.16 3.16 5.41
N ILE A 46 -1.25 2.37 4.82
CA ILE A 46 -1.57 1.07 4.23
C ILE A 46 -2.09 0.10 5.30
N LEU A 47 -1.46 0.02 6.47
CA LEU A 47 -1.88 -0.86 7.56
C LEU A 47 -3.30 -0.56 8.08
N LYS A 48 -3.76 0.69 7.98
CA LYS A 48 -5.15 1.07 8.34
C LYS A 48 -6.19 0.59 7.33
N LYS A 49 -5.79 0.19 6.12
CA LYS A 49 -6.66 -0.27 5.02
C LYS A 49 -6.69 -1.81 4.88
N ILE A 50 -5.90 -2.51 5.68
CA ILE A 50 -5.80 -3.98 5.71
C ILE A 50 -6.82 -4.52 6.70
#